data_AF-A0A7S1QNR6-F1
#
_entry.id   AF-A0A7S1QNR6-F1
#
_cell.length_a   1.000
_cell.length_b   1.000
_cell.length_c   1.000
_cell.angle_alpha   90.00
_cell.angle_beta   90.00
_cell.angle_gamma   90.00
#
_symmetry.space_group_name_H-M   'P 1'
#
loop_
_entity.id
_entity.type
_entity.pdbx_description
1 polymer ?
#
loop_
_entity_poly.entity_id
_entity_poly.type
_entity_poly.pdbx_seq_one_letter_code
_entity_poly.pdbx_strand_id
1 'polypeptide(L)'
;APDELIQALLICNTMVCTLSLIRRDLYVVAPTMALLALGTCSSIWVHRGMVPPVVLMTSQCAVLAAVALFCHLLEEWSRSTMRAGLQMTAAKQLLSAATGLLRGVCDMVITLDSAGAILGPARDLGSFLLRGPDCSLQGYSFAELMVHEEDRHALSTSLQARGEEQVMADAMHVRMRDANSTTLHLQL
;
A
#
# COMPACT_ATOMS: atom_id res chain seq x y z
N ALA A 1 41.66 -0.99 37.59
CA ALA A 1 41.15 0.29 38.17
C ALA A 1 39.69 0.49 37.76
N PRO A 2 38.85 1.28 38.47
CA PRO A 2 37.45 1.53 38.03
C PRO A 2 37.34 2.06 36.59
N ASP A 3 38.38 2.75 36.11
CA ASP A 3 38.44 3.28 34.74
C ASP A 3 38.55 2.19 33.65
N GLU A 4 39.25 1.08 33.91
CA GLU A 4 39.39 -0.01 32.95
C GLU A 4 38.07 -0.77 32.73
N LEU A 5 37.26 -0.87 33.79
CA LEU A 5 35.97 -1.54 33.75
C LEU A 5 34.93 -0.73 32.96
N ILE A 6 34.97 0.61 33.09
CA ILE A 6 34.16 1.54 32.32
C ILE A 6 34.52 1.47 30.83
N GLN A 7 35.81 1.40 30.52
CA GLN A 7 36.30 1.34 29.15
C GLN A 7 35.91 0.02 28.45
N ALA A 8 36.00 -1.11 29.17
CA ALA A 8 35.57 -2.41 28.68
C ALA A 8 34.05 -2.46 28.41
N LEU A 9 33.23 -1.88 29.28
CA LEU A 9 31.78 -1.77 29.09
C LEU A 9 31.40 -0.92 27.89
N LEU A 10 32.12 0.18 27.63
CA LEU A 10 31.89 1.05 26.48
C LEU A 10 32.18 0.33 25.16
N ILE A 11 33.28 -0.44 25.11
CA ILE A 11 33.68 -1.24 23.94
C ILE A 11 32.67 -2.36 23.68
N CYS A 12 32.22 -3.03 24.74
CA CYS A 12 31.26 -4.13 24.60
C CYS A 12 29.90 -3.62 24.07
N ASN A 13 29.40 -2.50 24.61
CA ASN A 13 28.15 -1.88 24.14
C ASN A 13 28.25 -1.40 22.69
N THR A 14 29.37 -0.82 22.29
CA THR A 14 29.60 -0.39 20.89
C THR A 14 29.71 -1.58 19.94
N MET A 15 30.32 -2.70 20.34
CA MET A 15 30.31 -3.93 19.54
C MET A 15 28.91 -4.52 19.38
N VAL A 16 28.11 -4.60 20.45
CA VAL A 16 26.75 -5.14 20.37
C VAL A 16 25.85 -4.25 19.51
N CYS A 17 26.00 -2.92 19.61
CA CYS A 17 25.31 -1.98 18.74
C CYS A 17 25.74 -2.13 17.27
N THR A 18 27.03 -2.23 16.96
CA THR A 18 27.49 -2.40 15.57
C THR A 18 27.06 -3.73 14.97
N LEU A 19 27.13 -4.84 15.73
CA LEU A 19 26.66 -6.15 15.28
C LEU A 19 25.15 -6.21 15.04
N SER A 20 24.35 -5.52 15.86
CA SER A 20 22.89 -5.42 15.66
C SER A 20 22.51 -4.53 14.47
N LEU A 21 23.40 -3.61 14.05
CA LEU A 21 23.21 -2.74 12.90
C LEU A 21 23.59 -3.39 11.57
N ILE A 22 24.60 -4.26 11.54
CA ILE A 22 25.03 -4.98 10.32
C ILE A 22 23.90 -5.83 9.71
N ARG A 23 22.91 -6.22 10.53
CA ARG A 23 21.80 -7.07 10.11
C ARG A 23 20.56 -6.30 9.63
N ARG A 24 20.53 -4.96 9.73
CA ARG A 24 19.38 -4.12 9.39
C ARG A 24 19.64 -3.29 8.13
N ASP A 25 18.56 -2.89 7.47
CA ASP A 25 18.61 -2.10 6.23
C ASP A 25 19.48 -0.84 6.37
N LEU A 26 20.16 -0.46 5.28
CA LEU A 26 21.13 0.64 5.19
C LEU A 26 20.59 1.97 5.77
N TYR A 27 19.28 2.19 5.70
CA TYR A 27 18.58 3.37 6.21
C TYR A 27 18.59 3.49 7.75
N VAL A 28 18.72 2.39 8.48
CA VAL A 28 18.78 2.37 9.95
C VAL A 28 20.23 2.55 10.44
N VAL A 29 21.21 2.18 9.62
CA VAL A 29 22.64 2.22 9.97
C VAL A 29 23.16 3.66 10.07
N ALA A 30 22.77 4.56 9.16
CA ALA A 30 23.26 5.95 9.18
C ALA A 30 22.90 6.75 10.46
N PRO A 31 21.63 6.82 10.91
CA PRO A 31 21.28 7.59 12.10
C PRO A 31 21.84 6.99 13.39
N THR A 32 21.97 5.66 13.46
CA THR A 32 22.53 4.98 14.61
C THR A 32 24.04 5.17 14.73
N MET A 33 24.77 5.16 13.60
CA MET A 33 26.18 5.51 13.56
C MET A 33 26.42 6.99 13.93
N ALA A 34 25.55 7.91 13.51
CA ALA A 34 25.63 9.32 13.91
C ALA A 34 25.43 9.51 15.42
N LEU A 35 24.49 8.79 16.03
CA LEU A 35 24.22 8.85 17.48
C LEU A 35 25.35 8.20 18.30
N LEU A 36 25.93 7.11 17.81
CA LEU A 36 27.14 6.50 18.40
C LEU A 36 28.33 7.47 18.34
N ALA A 37 28.53 8.15 17.21
CA ALA A 37 29.58 9.17 17.07
C ALA A 37 29.38 10.33 18.07
N LEU A 38 28.15 10.82 18.23
CA LEU A 38 27.83 11.84 19.24
C LEU A 38 28.12 11.36 20.67
N GLY A 39 27.82 10.10 20.98
CA GLY A 39 28.16 9.48 22.27
C GLY A 39 29.67 9.39 22.52
N THR A 40 30.48 9.12 21.49
CA THR A 40 31.95 9.13 21.63
C THR A 40 32.50 10.55 21.79
N CYS A 41 31.93 11.54 21.10
CA CYS A 41 32.34 12.94 21.25
C CYS A 41 32.07 13.48 22.67
N SER A 42 30.97 13.09 23.31
CA SER A 42 30.66 13.55 24.68
C SER A 42 31.65 13.02 25.72
N SER A 43 32.27 11.86 25.48
CA SER A 43 33.30 11.31 26.37
C SER A 43 34.58 12.16 26.42
N ILE A 44 34.91 12.88 25.33
CA ILE A 44 36.07 13.77 25.24
C ILE A 44 35.94 14.96 26.21
N TRP A 45 34.72 15.44 26.43
CA TRP A 45 34.45 16.57 27.34
C TRP A 45 34.66 16.21 28.80
N VAL A 46 34.43 14.95 29.17
CA VAL A 46 34.66 14.45 30.54
C VAL A 46 36.13 14.33 30.85
N HIS A 47 36.93 13.92 29.87
CA HIS A 47 38.38 13.83 30.04
C HIS A 47 39.02 15.20 30.33
N ARG A 48 38.33 16.31 29.99
CA ARG A 48 38.74 17.69 30.31
C ARG A 48 38.28 18.16 31.70
N GLY A 49 37.63 17.31 32.50
CA GLY A 49 37.25 17.60 33.88
C GLY A 49 36.11 18.61 34.04
N MET A 50 35.36 18.91 32.97
CA MET A 50 34.33 19.95 32.99
C MET A 50 32.97 19.49 33.55
N VAL A 51 32.74 18.18 33.69
CA VAL A 51 31.41 17.62 34.05
C VAL A 51 31.57 16.47 35.05
N PRO A 52 30.74 16.40 36.11
CA PRO A 52 30.75 15.28 37.06
C PRO A 52 30.34 13.96 36.39
N PRO A 53 30.94 12.82 36.78
CA PRO A 53 30.77 11.52 36.11
C PRO A 53 29.33 10.98 36.14
N VAL A 54 28.55 11.33 37.18
CA VAL A 54 27.14 10.93 37.30
C VAL A 54 26.29 11.52 36.17
N VAL A 55 26.55 12.77 35.76
CA VAL A 55 25.82 13.43 34.66
C VAL A 55 26.20 12.83 33.30
N LEU A 56 27.42 12.31 33.16
CA LEU A 56 27.82 11.59 31.95
C LEU A 56 27.08 10.25 31.82
N MET A 57 27.02 9.46 32.90
CA MET A 57 26.35 8.16 32.82
C MET A 57 24.85 8.31 32.53
N THR A 58 24.17 9.27 33.17
CA THR A 58 22.73 9.50 32.91
C THR A 58 22.47 9.98 31.49
N SER A 59 23.31 10.86 30.95
CA SER A 59 23.17 11.32 29.55
C SER A 59 23.46 10.22 28.54
N GLN A 60 24.46 9.37 28.76
CA GLN A 60 24.75 8.22 27.89
C GLN A 60 23.61 7.19 27.91
N CYS A 61 23.09 6.87 29.09
CA CYS A 61 21.93 5.98 29.22
C CYS A 61 20.70 6.56 28.49
N ALA A 62 20.45 7.86 28.61
CA ALA A 62 19.35 8.53 27.93
C ALA A 62 19.50 8.47 26.39
N VAL A 63 20.71 8.69 25.86
CA VAL A 63 20.99 8.59 24.42
C VAL A 63 20.79 7.15 23.92
N LEU A 64 21.29 6.14 24.65
CA LEU A 64 21.09 4.74 24.28
C LEU A 64 19.61 4.34 24.29
N ALA A 65 18.86 4.77 25.31
CA ALA A 65 17.43 4.53 25.38
C ALA A 65 16.68 5.21 24.22
N ALA A 66 17.04 6.44 23.88
CA ALA A 66 16.46 7.17 22.75
C ALA A 66 16.76 6.49 21.41
N VAL A 67 18.00 6.02 21.19
CA VAL A 67 18.40 5.28 19.99
C VAL A 67 17.61 3.98 19.88
N ALA A 68 17.52 3.22 20.98
CA ALA A 68 16.79 1.95 21.01
C ALA A 68 15.30 2.18 20.70
N LEU A 69 14.67 3.17 21.34
CA LEU A 69 13.28 3.53 21.08
C LEU A 69 13.06 3.94 19.62
N PHE A 70 13.92 4.80 19.08
CA PHE A 70 13.85 5.22 17.69
C PHE A 70 13.97 4.04 16.72
N CYS A 71 14.90 3.12 16.98
CA CYS A 71 15.05 1.90 16.18
C CYS A 71 13.81 1.00 16.25
N HIS A 72 13.20 0.87 17.43
CA HIS A 72 11.96 0.12 17.60
C HIS A 72 10.81 0.74 16.81
N LEU A 73 10.64 2.05 16.88
CA LEU A 73 9.60 2.77 16.14
C LEU A 73 9.78 2.65 14.62
N LEU A 74 11.03 2.77 14.13
CA LEU A 74 11.32 2.59 12.71
C LEU A 74 11.04 1.16 12.23
N GLU A 75 11.39 0.16 13.03
CA GLU A 75 11.11 -1.23 12.70
C GLU A 75 9.60 -1.50 12.67
N GLU A 76 8.86 -0.98 13.65
CA GLU A 76 7.41 -1.13 13.69
C GLU A 76 6.74 -0.43 12.51
N TRP A 77 7.18 0.77 12.17
CA TRP A 77 6.71 1.51 11.01
C TRP A 77 6.99 0.76 9.70
N SER A 78 8.23 0.30 9.51
CA SER A 78 8.64 -0.50 8.34
C SER A 78 7.80 -1.77 8.21
N ARG A 79 7.62 -2.53 9.31
CA ARG A 79 6.77 -3.73 9.32
C ARG A 79 5.33 -3.42 8.96
N SER A 80 4.78 -2.31 9.46
CA SER A 80 3.42 -1.87 9.12
C SER A 80 3.28 -1.55 7.63
N THR A 81 4.22 -0.77 7.08
CA THR A 81 4.25 -0.44 5.65
C THR A 81 4.40 -1.68 4.77
N MET A 82 5.28 -2.61 5.14
CA MET A 82 5.44 -3.89 4.43
C MET A 82 4.15 -4.72 4.46
N ARG A 83 3.48 -4.80 5.61
CA ARG A 83 2.19 -5.52 5.72
C ARG A 83 1.11 -4.87 4.85
N ALA A 84 1.00 -3.55 4.85
CA ALA A 84 0.06 -2.84 3.98
C ALA A 84 0.37 -3.10 2.49
N GLY A 85 1.65 -3.10 2.10
CA GLY A 85 2.07 -3.43 0.74
C GLY A 85 1.76 -4.88 0.34
N LEU A 86 1.96 -5.83 1.25
CA LEU A 86 1.60 -7.24 1.04
C LEU A 86 0.10 -7.43 0.91
N GLN A 87 -0.71 -6.74 1.72
CA GLN A 87 -2.17 -6.78 1.60
C GLN A 87 -2.64 -6.21 0.26
N MET A 88 -2.06 -5.08 -0.19
CA MET A 88 -2.40 -4.48 -1.48
C MET A 88 -2.04 -5.40 -2.65
N THR A 89 -0.87 -6.03 -2.61
CA THR A 89 -0.43 -6.97 -3.67
C THR A 89 -1.26 -8.24 -3.67
N ALA A 90 -1.58 -8.81 -2.50
CA ALA A 90 -2.49 -9.94 -2.38
C ALA A 90 -3.89 -9.61 -2.93
N ALA A 91 -4.45 -8.45 -2.59
CA ALA A 91 -5.74 -8.00 -3.12
C ALA A 91 -5.71 -7.83 -4.65
N LYS A 92 -4.63 -7.26 -5.21
CA LYS A 92 -4.43 -7.16 -6.67
C LYS A 92 -4.34 -8.54 -7.34
N GLN A 93 -3.64 -9.49 -6.73
CA GLN A 93 -3.54 -10.85 -7.25
C GLN A 93 -4.89 -11.56 -7.22
N LEU A 94 -5.65 -11.43 -6.12
CA LEU A 94 -7.01 -11.98 -6.04
C LEU A 94 -7.93 -11.37 -7.09
N LEU A 95 -7.89 -10.04 -7.26
CA LEU A 95 -8.66 -9.36 -8.31
C LEU A 95 -8.26 -9.87 -9.69
N SER A 96 -6.97 -9.95 -9.98
CA SER A 96 -6.47 -10.46 -11.27
C SER A 96 -6.88 -11.91 -11.52
N ALA A 97 -6.84 -12.77 -10.49
CA ALA A 97 -7.27 -14.16 -10.59
C ALA A 97 -8.79 -14.26 -10.82
N ALA A 98 -9.58 -13.48 -10.09
CA ALA A 98 -11.03 -13.42 -10.26
C ALA A 98 -11.41 -12.92 -11.66
N THR A 99 -10.78 -11.85 -12.15
CA THR A 99 -10.97 -11.37 -13.52
C THR A 99 -10.56 -12.42 -14.55
N GLY A 100 -9.48 -13.17 -14.29
CA GLY A 100 -9.06 -14.28 -15.14
C GLY A 100 -10.10 -15.40 -15.22
N LEU A 101 -10.69 -15.79 -14.09
CA LEU A 101 -11.77 -16.77 -14.04
C LEU A 101 -13.03 -16.26 -14.76
N LEU A 102 -13.42 -15.01 -14.52
CA LEU A 102 -14.56 -14.39 -15.19
C LEU A 102 -14.38 -14.35 -16.70
N ARG A 103 -13.18 -14.05 -17.21
CA ARG A 103 -12.89 -14.13 -18.66
C ARG A 103 -12.99 -15.53 -19.25
N GLY A 104 -12.94 -16.58 -18.42
CA GLY A 104 -13.16 -17.96 -18.87
C GLY A 104 -14.64 -18.33 -19.00
N VAL A 105 -15.54 -17.59 -18.36
CA VAL A 105 -16.99 -17.90 -18.30
C VAL A 105 -17.83 -16.84 -19.00
N CYS A 106 -17.38 -15.58 -18.99
CA CYS A 106 -18.04 -14.43 -19.60
C CYS A 106 -17.37 -14.08 -20.92
N ASP A 107 -18.17 -13.71 -21.92
CA ASP A 107 -17.65 -13.20 -23.20
C ASP A 107 -16.82 -11.92 -23.03
N MET A 108 -17.10 -11.15 -21.97
CA MET A 108 -16.45 -9.88 -21.68
C MET A 108 -16.58 -9.50 -20.21
N VAL A 109 -15.56 -8.82 -19.68
CA VAL A 109 -15.56 -8.26 -18.32
C VAL A 109 -15.21 -6.79 -18.39
N ILE A 110 -16.08 -5.94 -17.86
CA ILE A 110 -15.87 -4.49 -17.76
C ILE A 110 -15.86 -4.06 -16.30
N THR A 111 -15.06 -3.04 -15.99
CA THR A 111 -14.98 -2.47 -14.65
C THR A 111 -15.60 -1.08 -14.67
N LEU A 112 -16.54 -0.84 -13.77
CA LEU A 112 -17.21 0.44 -13.60
C LEU A 112 -16.73 1.11 -12.30
N ASP A 113 -16.70 2.44 -12.26
CA ASP A 113 -16.50 3.21 -11.04
C ASP A 113 -17.81 3.32 -10.23
N SER A 114 -17.73 4.04 -9.11
CA SER A 114 -18.89 4.29 -8.24
C SER A 114 -19.99 5.13 -8.89
N ALA A 115 -19.70 5.86 -9.96
CA ALA A 115 -20.68 6.60 -10.76
C ALA A 115 -21.24 5.78 -11.93
N GLY A 116 -20.78 4.53 -12.11
CA GLY A 116 -21.17 3.68 -13.23
C GLY A 116 -20.45 4.01 -14.54
N ALA A 117 -19.35 4.77 -14.51
CA ALA A 117 -18.51 5.06 -15.66
C ALA A 117 -17.42 4.00 -15.84
N ILE A 118 -17.00 3.77 -17.08
CA ILE A 118 -16.06 2.70 -17.42
C ILE A 118 -14.62 3.09 -17.01
N LEU A 119 -13.99 2.31 -16.12
CA LEU A 119 -12.67 2.62 -15.51
C LEU A 119 -11.45 2.34 -16.40
N GLY A 120 -11.63 1.84 -17.62
CA GLY A 120 -10.54 1.50 -18.54
C GLY A 120 -10.95 1.55 -20.02
N PRO A 121 -10.04 1.24 -20.95
CA PRO A 121 -10.30 1.37 -22.38
C PRO A 121 -11.40 0.44 -22.92
N ALA A 122 -11.75 -0.63 -22.19
CA ALA A 122 -12.82 -1.58 -22.52
C ALA A 122 -12.91 -1.95 -24.02
N ARG A 123 -11.76 -2.32 -24.61
CA ARG A 123 -11.65 -2.59 -26.06
C ARG A 123 -12.57 -3.71 -26.53
N ASP A 124 -12.77 -4.70 -25.68
CA ASP A 124 -13.69 -5.81 -25.95
C ASP A 124 -15.12 -5.28 -26.10
N LEU A 125 -15.53 -4.31 -25.27
CA LEU A 125 -16.86 -3.68 -25.34
C LEU A 125 -16.99 -2.81 -26.58
N GLY A 126 -15.97 -2.02 -26.89
CA GLY A 126 -15.94 -1.21 -28.11
C GLY A 126 -16.05 -2.06 -29.38
N SER A 127 -15.35 -3.20 -29.40
CA SER A 127 -15.39 -4.17 -30.51
C SER A 127 -16.75 -4.85 -30.60
N PHE A 128 -17.29 -5.27 -29.45
CA PHE A 128 -18.61 -5.91 -29.36
C PHE A 128 -19.74 -4.97 -29.82
N LEU A 129 -19.65 -3.68 -29.50
CA LEU A 129 -20.59 -2.65 -29.94
C LEU A 129 -20.28 -2.07 -31.33
N LEU A 130 -19.33 -2.66 -32.07
CA LEU A 130 -18.92 -2.24 -33.42
C LEU A 130 -18.49 -0.75 -33.52
N ARG A 131 -17.98 -0.16 -32.43
CA ARG A 131 -17.57 1.27 -32.38
C ARG A 131 -16.19 1.55 -32.97
N GLY A 132 -15.51 0.51 -33.48
CA GLY A 132 -14.18 0.60 -34.05
C GLY A 132 -13.05 0.59 -33.00
N PRO A 133 -11.80 0.29 -33.41
CA PRO A 133 -10.67 0.08 -32.50
C PRO A 133 -10.17 1.36 -31.82
N ASP A 134 -10.45 2.53 -32.41
CA ASP A 134 -9.99 3.83 -31.91
C ASP A 134 -10.98 4.49 -30.94
N CYS A 135 -12.16 3.90 -30.75
CA CYS A 135 -13.16 4.43 -29.83
C CYS A 135 -12.89 3.88 -28.42
N SER A 136 -12.18 4.67 -27.59
CA SER A 136 -12.09 4.38 -26.16
C SER A 136 -13.41 4.69 -25.48
N LEU A 137 -13.96 3.72 -24.76
CA LEU A 137 -15.14 3.91 -23.91
C LEU A 137 -14.78 4.33 -22.49
N GLN A 138 -13.50 4.58 -22.20
CA GLN A 138 -13.03 4.98 -20.87
C GLN A 138 -13.68 6.30 -20.44
N GLY A 139 -14.24 6.31 -19.23
CA GLY A 139 -14.95 7.46 -18.66
C GLY A 139 -16.37 7.64 -19.20
N TYR A 140 -16.81 6.83 -20.17
CA TYR A 140 -18.18 6.87 -20.66
C TYR A 140 -19.13 6.25 -19.63
N SER A 141 -20.31 6.85 -19.45
CA SER A 141 -21.34 6.29 -18.59
C SER A 141 -21.89 5.00 -19.21
N PHE A 142 -21.84 3.90 -18.46
CA PHE A 142 -22.33 2.62 -18.97
C PHE A 142 -23.84 2.64 -19.24
N ALA A 143 -24.60 3.42 -18.46
CA ALA A 143 -26.03 3.59 -18.64
C ALA A 143 -26.41 4.28 -19.97
N GLU A 144 -25.56 5.18 -20.48
CA GLU A 144 -25.80 5.87 -21.77
C GLU A 144 -25.75 4.91 -22.95
N LEU A 145 -25.08 3.76 -22.80
CA LEU A 145 -25.01 2.72 -23.82
C LEU A 145 -26.28 1.84 -23.87
N MET A 146 -27.13 1.90 -22.83
CA MET A 146 -28.39 1.17 -22.76
C MET A 146 -29.49 1.89 -23.54
N VAL A 147 -30.36 1.13 -24.20
CA VAL A 147 -31.44 1.66 -25.06
C VAL A 147 -32.64 2.12 -24.23
N HIS A 148 -33.00 1.38 -23.19
CA HIS A 148 -34.22 1.61 -22.43
C HIS A 148 -33.92 2.27 -21.07
N GLU A 149 -34.76 3.23 -20.68
CA GLU A 149 -34.67 3.90 -19.37
C GLU A 149 -34.89 2.93 -18.20
N GLU A 150 -35.70 1.89 -18.40
CA GLU A 150 -35.93 0.84 -17.40
C GLU A 150 -34.63 0.12 -17.04
N ASP A 151 -33.82 -0.27 -18.04
CA ASP A 151 -32.53 -0.92 -17.84
C ASP A 151 -31.53 0.02 -17.13
N ARG A 152 -31.55 1.32 -17.46
CA ARG A 152 -30.73 2.35 -16.80
C ARG A 152 -31.10 2.51 -15.34
N HIS A 153 -32.41 2.56 -15.05
CA HIS A 153 -32.90 2.68 -13.69
C HIS A 153 -32.53 1.45 -12.87
N ALA A 154 -32.77 0.24 -13.41
CA ALA A 154 -32.39 -1.02 -12.79
C ALA A 154 -30.88 -1.09 -12.46
N LEU A 155 -30.02 -0.69 -13.40
CA LEU A 155 -28.57 -0.60 -13.18
C LEU A 155 -28.26 0.36 -12.02
N SER A 156 -28.85 1.56 -12.02
CA SER A 156 -28.58 2.56 -10.98
C SER A 156 -29.03 2.11 -9.59
N THR A 157 -30.19 1.45 -9.48
CA THR A 157 -30.66 0.85 -8.24
C THR A 157 -29.72 -0.26 -7.78
N SER A 158 -29.25 -1.13 -8.70
CA SER A 158 -28.30 -2.20 -8.38
C SER A 158 -26.96 -1.66 -7.89
N LEU A 159 -26.44 -0.59 -8.51
CA LEU A 159 -25.20 0.06 -8.08
C LEU A 159 -25.32 0.73 -6.71
N GLN A 160 -26.48 1.32 -6.39
CA GLN A 160 -26.75 1.94 -5.08
C GLN A 160 -26.93 0.90 -3.97
N ALA A 161 -27.63 -0.21 -4.25
CA ALA A 161 -27.92 -1.26 -3.28
C ALA A 161 -26.66 -2.02 -2.82
N ARG A 162 -25.59 -2.03 -3.62
CA ARG A 162 -24.32 -2.69 -3.29
C ARG A 162 -23.55 -2.06 -2.12
N GLY A 163 -23.98 -0.90 -1.62
CA GLY A 163 -23.37 -0.23 -0.47
C GLY A 163 -23.62 -0.87 0.89
N GLU A 164 -24.67 -1.70 1.05
CA GLU A 164 -25.18 -2.01 2.41
C GLU A 164 -24.97 -3.44 2.91
N GLU A 165 -25.19 -4.52 2.14
CA GLU A 165 -24.81 -5.88 2.60
C GLU A 165 -25.01 -6.92 1.48
N GLN A 166 -24.01 -7.80 1.30
CA GLN A 166 -24.06 -9.09 0.60
C GLN A 166 -25.01 -9.23 -0.60
N VAL A 167 -24.67 -8.57 -1.72
CA VAL A 167 -25.41 -8.75 -2.98
C VAL A 167 -24.83 -9.94 -3.74
N MET A 168 -25.60 -11.04 -3.81
CA MET A 168 -25.41 -12.09 -4.83
C MET A 168 -25.31 -11.44 -6.21
N ALA A 169 -24.47 -11.99 -7.09
CA ALA A 169 -24.45 -11.56 -8.48
C ALA A 169 -25.83 -11.78 -9.09
N ASP A 170 -26.61 -10.71 -9.23
CA ASP A 170 -27.90 -10.72 -9.89
C ASP A 170 -27.68 -10.59 -11.40
N ALA A 171 -28.29 -11.49 -12.16
CA ALA A 171 -28.11 -11.52 -13.61
C ALA A 171 -29.11 -10.54 -14.24
N MET A 172 -28.61 -9.47 -14.84
CA MET A 172 -29.47 -8.43 -15.41
C MET A 172 -29.49 -8.53 -16.93
N HIS A 173 -30.69 -8.67 -17.49
CA HIS A 173 -30.86 -8.63 -18.95
C HIS A 173 -30.98 -7.17 -19.39
N VAL A 174 -30.06 -6.72 -20.24
CA VAL A 174 -30.04 -5.35 -20.76
C VAL A 174 -30.02 -5.34 -22.27
N ARG A 175 -30.52 -4.25 -22.84
CA ARG A 175 -30.45 -4.00 -24.28
C ARG A 175 -29.54 -2.82 -24.55
N MET A 176 -28.48 -3.06 -25.32
CA MET A 176 -27.50 -2.04 -25.71
C MET A 176 -27.59 -1.75 -27.20
N ARG A 177 -27.19 -0.54 -27.61
CA ARG A 177 -27.15 -0.14 -29.02
C ARG A 177 -25.72 -0.18 -29.55
N ASP A 178 -25.51 -0.88 -30.65
CA ASP A 178 -24.24 -0.86 -31.37
C ASP A 178 -24.07 0.45 -32.19
N ALA A 179 -22.93 0.61 -32.88
CA ALA A 179 -22.69 1.76 -33.75
C ALA A 179 -23.64 1.86 -34.96
N ASN A 180 -24.25 0.74 -35.37
CA ASN A 180 -25.18 0.65 -36.50
C ASN A 180 -26.65 0.81 -36.07
N SER A 181 -26.90 1.19 -34.82
CA SER A 181 -28.23 1.26 -34.21
C SER A 181 -28.99 -0.07 -34.11
N THR A 182 -28.30 -1.20 -34.22
CA THR A 182 -28.86 -2.51 -33.88
C THR A 182 -28.91 -2.69 -32.37
N THR A 183 -29.96 -3.35 -31.90
CA THR A 183 -30.14 -3.64 -30.47
C THR A 183 -29.57 -5.01 -30.16
N LEU A 184 -28.60 -5.05 -29.26
CA LEU A 184 -27.98 -6.26 -28.75
C LEU A 184 -28.58 -6.61 -27.39
N HIS A 185 -28.95 -7.87 -27.21
CA HIS A 185 -29.45 -8.41 -25.94
C HIS A 185 -28.29 -9.01 -25.16
N LEU A 186 -28.08 -8.53 -23.93
CA LEU A 186 -26.96 -8.91 -23.09
C LEU A 186 -27.45 -9.34 -21.72
N GLN A 187 -26.71 -10.25 -21.11
CA GLN A 187 -26.88 -10.67 -19.72
C GLN A 187 -25.63 -10.22 -18.95
N LEU A 188 -25.83 -9.33 -17.98
CA LEU A 188 -24.80 -8.80 -17.09
C LEU A 188 -24.74 -9.59 -15.79
#